data_AF-A0A090IIQ9-F1
#
_entry.id   AF-A0A090IIQ9-F1
#
_cell.length_a   1.000
_cell.length_b   1.000
_cell.length_c   1.000
_cell.angle_alpha   90.00
_cell.angle_beta   90.00
_cell.angle_gamma   90.00
#
_symmetry.space_group_name_H-M   'P 1'
#
loop_
_entity.id
_entity.type
_entity.pdbx_description
1 polymer ?
#
loop_
_entity_poly.entity_id
_entity_poly.type
_entity_poly.pdbx_seq_one_letter_code
_entity_poly.pdbx_strand_id
1 'polypeptide(L)'
;MKKLFILITAMLFLPFANAAQFKEGVHYDVIAEQATPKPQVAEYFSYYCPHCNKFEPIMTDVTKRLAGSDIKVEKNHVAFIGREMGIEMQKAFATAELLNVEHQMSSAIFTAIHEQKRRFSGRDDIRTVFTDAGIDGKKFDAAVNSFAVNGKVARMDKNTAKKNIRGVPALIVNGKYQINMGSIQARGEEFNVKLTELIKYLAAKTD
;
A
#
# COMPACT_ATOMS: atom_id res chain seq x y z
N MET A 1 -1.18 -73.59 13.30
CA MET A 1 -0.46 -72.60 12.46
C MET A 1 -1.25 -71.31 12.47
N LYS A 2 -0.97 -70.42 13.44
CA LYS A 2 -1.75 -69.19 13.68
C LYS A 2 -1.04 -68.02 13.01
N LYS A 3 -1.80 -67.30 12.18
CA LYS A 3 -1.46 -66.02 11.56
C LYS A 3 -1.25 -64.99 12.67
N LEU A 4 -0.17 -64.21 12.63
CA LEU A 4 -0.06 -63.02 13.46
C LEU A 4 0.50 -61.85 12.64
N PHE A 5 -0.32 -60.81 12.62
CA PHE A 5 -0.16 -59.52 11.98
C PHE A 5 1.11 -58.79 12.45
N ILE A 6 1.91 -58.29 11.51
CA ILE A 6 2.85 -57.21 11.78
C ILE A 6 2.14 -55.92 11.37
N LEU A 7 1.67 -55.17 12.38
CA LEU A 7 1.14 -53.81 12.22
C LEU A 7 2.30 -52.87 11.82
N ILE A 8 2.17 -52.27 10.63
CA ILE A 8 2.96 -51.12 10.22
C ILE A 8 2.40 -49.89 10.93
N THR A 9 3.03 -49.47 12.02
CA THR A 9 2.74 -48.18 12.64
C THR A 9 3.44 -47.08 11.84
N ALA A 10 2.82 -46.65 10.74
CA ALA A 10 3.23 -45.42 10.05
C ALA A 10 2.83 -44.23 10.92
N MET A 11 3.76 -43.77 11.75
CA MET A 11 3.60 -42.55 12.53
C MET A 11 3.58 -41.37 11.55
N LEU A 12 2.39 -40.89 11.23
CA LEU A 12 2.15 -39.68 10.44
C LEU A 12 2.79 -38.49 11.17
N PHE A 13 3.99 -38.10 10.76
CA PHE A 13 4.53 -36.78 11.03
C PHE A 13 3.66 -35.77 10.28
N LEU A 14 2.61 -35.26 10.94
CA LEU A 14 1.94 -34.06 10.49
C LEU A 14 2.95 -32.91 10.61
N PRO A 15 3.29 -32.20 9.52
CA PRO A 15 4.04 -30.97 9.64
C PRO A 15 3.15 -29.99 10.41
N PHE A 16 3.51 -29.71 11.67
CA PHE A 16 3.04 -28.51 12.34
C PHE A 16 3.61 -27.34 11.54
N ALA A 17 2.83 -26.85 10.57
CA ALA A 17 3.05 -25.55 9.99
C ALA A 17 3.03 -24.57 11.16
N ASN A 18 4.21 -24.13 11.58
CA ASN A 18 4.35 -23.02 12.51
C ASN A 18 3.89 -21.78 11.73
N ALA A 19 2.59 -21.53 11.70
CA ALA A 19 2.07 -20.23 11.34
C ALA A 19 2.72 -19.25 12.31
N ALA A 20 3.60 -18.39 11.80
CA ALA A 20 4.20 -17.34 12.61
C ALA A 20 3.05 -16.53 13.21
N GLN A 21 2.85 -16.65 14.53
CA GLN A 21 1.74 -15.98 15.17
C GLN A 21 2.10 -14.50 15.25
N PHE A 22 1.49 -13.69 14.39
CA PHE A 22 1.62 -12.24 14.45
C PHE A 22 1.07 -11.74 15.78
N LYS A 23 1.84 -10.88 16.44
CA LYS A 23 1.59 -10.34 17.78
C LYS A 23 1.48 -8.82 17.74
N GLU A 24 0.49 -8.28 18.44
CA GLU A 24 0.36 -6.84 18.72
C GLU A 24 1.59 -6.32 19.48
N GLY A 25 1.99 -5.07 19.20
CA GLY A 25 3.18 -4.43 19.77
C GLY A 25 4.50 -4.96 19.21
N VAL A 26 4.46 -6.00 18.38
CA VAL A 26 5.61 -6.54 17.65
C VAL A 26 5.44 -6.32 16.16
N HIS A 27 4.38 -6.90 15.58
CA HIS A 27 4.16 -6.91 14.13
C HIS A 27 3.20 -5.82 13.67
N TYR A 28 2.35 -5.36 14.57
CA TYR A 28 1.37 -4.30 14.31
C TYR A 28 0.96 -3.64 15.62
N ASP A 29 0.42 -2.43 15.49
CA ASP A 29 -0.18 -1.67 16.59
C ASP A 29 -1.67 -1.45 16.33
N VAL A 30 -2.48 -1.45 17.39
CA VAL A 30 -3.91 -1.11 17.31
C VAL A 30 -4.08 0.40 17.46
N ILE A 31 -4.59 1.05 16.41
CA ILE A 31 -4.70 2.51 16.31
C ILE A 31 -6.16 3.01 16.21
N ALA A 32 -7.14 2.11 16.31
CA ALA A 32 -8.55 2.45 16.35
C ALA A 32 -9.35 1.39 17.12
N GLU A 33 -10.48 1.79 17.70
CA GLU A 33 -11.36 0.86 18.42
C GLU A 33 -12.09 -0.09 17.48
N GLN A 34 -12.59 0.42 16.35
CA GLN A 34 -13.40 -0.34 15.41
C GLN A 34 -12.69 -0.52 14.07
N ALA A 35 -12.72 -1.75 13.57
CA ALA A 35 -12.32 -2.10 12.21
C ALA A 35 -13.33 -1.56 11.18
N THR A 36 -12.86 -1.34 9.95
CA THR A 36 -13.75 -0.97 8.85
C THR A 36 -14.68 -2.12 8.47
N PRO A 37 -15.92 -1.86 8.03
CA PRO A 37 -16.90 -2.92 7.75
C PRO A 37 -16.49 -3.88 6.62
N LYS A 38 -15.64 -3.41 5.70
CA LYS A 38 -15.10 -4.21 4.59
C LYS A 38 -13.59 -4.37 4.76
N PRO A 39 -13.02 -5.55 4.44
CA PRO A 39 -11.59 -5.77 4.45
C PRO A 39 -10.85 -4.82 3.51
N GLN A 40 -9.82 -4.15 4.02
CA GLN A 40 -8.97 -3.28 3.21
C GLN A 40 -7.58 -3.13 3.81
N VAL A 41 -6.63 -2.76 2.95
CA VAL A 41 -5.32 -2.25 3.34
C VAL A 41 -5.10 -0.90 2.68
N ALA A 42 -4.84 0.13 3.48
CA ALA A 42 -4.53 1.47 3.03
C ALA A 42 -3.02 1.72 3.12
N GLU A 43 -2.40 2.01 1.98
CA GLU A 43 -1.02 2.47 1.87
C GLU A 43 -0.94 3.99 1.94
N TYR A 44 -0.12 4.49 2.85
CA TYR A 44 0.24 5.90 2.94
C TYR A 44 1.63 6.09 2.36
N PHE A 45 1.75 6.99 1.39
CA PHE A 45 2.99 7.18 0.64
C PHE A 45 3.17 8.62 0.18
N SER A 46 4.35 8.94 -0.32
CA SER A 46 4.61 10.20 -1.04
C SER A 46 5.51 9.92 -2.23
N TYR A 47 5.26 10.58 -3.36
CA TYR A 47 6.16 10.53 -4.51
C TYR A 47 7.55 11.10 -4.21
N TYR A 48 7.69 11.97 -3.19
CA TYR A 48 8.99 12.49 -2.77
C TYR A 48 9.74 11.60 -1.77
N CYS A 49 9.12 10.53 -1.28
CA CYS A 49 9.70 9.64 -0.28
C CYS A 49 10.54 8.54 -0.93
N PRO A 50 11.87 8.47 -0.68
CA PRO A 50 12.75 7.46 -1.30
C PRO A 50 12.42 6.03 -0.89
N HIS A 51 11.94 5.82 0.35
CA HIS A 51 11.50 4.51 0.81
C HIS A 51 10.21 4.07 0.09
N CYS A 52 9.32 5.00 -0.21
CA CYS A 52 8.07 4.76 -0.91
C CYS A 52 8.34 4.37 -2.37
N ASN A 53 9.30 5.02 -3.04
CA ASN A 53 9.77 4.61 -4.37
C ASN A 53 10.26 3.14 -4.39
N LYS A 54 11.07 2.75 -3.39
CA LYS A 54 11.53 1.36 -3.25
C LYS A 54 10.41 0.39 -2.87
N PHE A 55 9.33 0.89 -2.28
CA PHE A 55 8.21 0.11 -1.80
C PHE A 55 7.13 -0.12 -2.89
N GLU A 56 7.06 0.73 -3.91
CA GLU A 56 6.13 0.59 -5.03
C GLU A 56 6.15 -0.79 -5.71
N PRO A 57 7.31 -1.39 -6.08
CA PRO A 57 7.32 -2.75 -6.64
C PRO A 57 6.88 -3.82 -5.63
N ILE A 58 7.10 -3.59 -4.33
CA ILE A 58 6.65 -4.50 -3.26
C ILE A 58 5.12 -4.46 -3.19
N MET A 59 4.53 -3.27 -3.14
CA MET A 59 3.06 -3.14 -3.09
C MET A 59 2.38 -3.60 -4.37
N THR A 60 3.06 -3.48 -5.52
CA THR A 60 2.58 -4.07 -6.78
C THR A 60 2.48 -5.60 -6.67
N ASP A 61 3.50 -6.26 -6.13
CA ASP A 61 3.49 -7.71 -5.91
C ASP A 61 2.46 -8.13 -4.85
N VAL A 62 2.42 -7.44 -3.71
CA VAL A 62 1.42 -7.69 -2.65
C VAL A 62 0.00 -7.55 -3.20
N THR A 63 -0.27 -6.51 -3.98
CA THR A 63 -1.60 -6.30 -4.60
C THR A 63 -1.97 -7.46 -5.52
N LYS A 64 -1.03 -7.96 -6.33
CA LYS A 64 -1.25 -9.16 -7.16
C LYS A 64 -1.56 -10.39 -6.31
N ARG A 65 -0.85 -10.61 -5.20
CA ARG A 65 -1.09 -11.73 -4.27
C ARG A 65 -2.42 -11.62 -3.51
N LEU A 66 -2.98 -10.42 -3.42
CA LEU A 66 -4.28 -10.13 -2.81
C LEU A 66 -5.45 -10.19 -3.80
N ALA A 67 -5.20 -10.24 -5.12
CA ALA A 67 -6.24 -10.13 -6.15
C ALA A 67 -7.35 -11.20 -6.08
N GLY A 68 -7.09 -12.35 -5.45
CA GLY A 68 -8.08 -13.41 -5.20
C GLY A 68 -8.78 -13.33 -3.83
N SER A 69 -8.65 -12.22 -3.10
CA SER A 69 -9.26 -12.01 -1.79
C SER A 69 -10.22 -10.82 -1.79
N ASP A 70 -11.06 -10.70 -0.75
CA ASP A 70 -11.97 -9.57 -0.57
C ASP A 70 -11.27 -8.30 -0.04
N ILE A 71 -9.94 -8.31 0.08
CA ILE A 71 -9.15 -7.23 0.64
C ILE A 71 -8.92 -6.16 -0.43
N LYS A 72 -9.55 -5.00 -0.25
CA LYS A 72 -9.32 -3.86 -1.13
C LYS A 72 -7.98 -3.18 -0.79
N VAL A 73 -7.13 -2.96 -1.79
CA VAL A 73 -5.94 -2.12 -1.65
C VAL A 73 -6.29 -0.68 -2.00
N GLU A 74 -6.02 0.27 -1.11
CA GLU A 74 -6.18 1.70 -1.35
C GLU A 74 -4.85 2.42 -1.12
N LYS A 75 -4.55 3.42 -1.95
CA LYS A 75 -3.41 4.33 -1.75
C LYS A 75 -3.87 5.70 -1.28
N ASN A 76 -3.09 6.31 -0.41
CA ASN A 76 -3.36 7.59 0.24
C ASN A 76 -2.08 8.44 0.25
N HIS A 77 -1.92 9.32 -0.75
CA HIS A 77 -0.76 10.20 -0.81
C HIS A 77 -0.79 11.23 0.34
N VAL A 78 0.34 11.44 1.02
CA VAL A 78 0.47 12.42 2.12
C VAL A 78 0.98 13.77 1.62
N ALA A 79 0.48 14.87 2.19
CA ALA A 79 0.89 16.24 1.83
C ALA A 79 2.20 16.69 2.50
N PHE A 80 2.53 16.13 3.67
CA PHE A 80 3.57 16.70 4.55
C PHE A 80 5.02 16.51 4.05
N ILE A 81 5.23 15.77 2.95
CA ILE A 81 6.54 15.62 2.29
C ILE A 81 6.50 16.36 0.96
N GLY A 82 7.48 17.23 0.73
CA GLY A 82 7.59 18.03 -0.50
C GLY A 82 7.10 19.48 -0.40
N ARG A 83 6.77 19.96 0.81
CA ARG A 83 6.22 21.32 1.04
C ARG A 83 4.96 21.53 0.17
N GLU A 84 4.83 22.68 -0.48
CA GLU A 84 3.71 22.98 -1.40
C GLU A 84 3.54 21.94 -2.52
N MET A 85 4.65 21.36 -3.00
CA MET A 85 4.58 20.31 -4.02
C MET A 85 3.97 19.01 -3.50
N GLY A 86 3.94 18.77 -2.18
CA GLY A 86 3.24 17.63 -1.59
C GLY A 86 1.75 17.65 -1.91
N ILE A 87 1.12 18.83 -1.87
CA ILE A 87 -0.30 19.04 -2.21
C ILE A 87 -0.53 18.85 -3.71
N GLU A 88 0.34 19.41 -4.55
CA GLU A 88 0.22 19.24 -6.00
C GLU A 88 0.44 17.78 -6.42
N MET A 89 1.30 17.02 -5.72
CA MET A 89 1.47 15.58 -5.92
C MET A 89 0.27 14.75 -5.46
N GLN A 90 -0.43 15.15 -4.39
CA GLN A 90 -1.72 14.54 -4.02
C GLN A 90 -2.77 14.75 -5.11
N LYS A 91 -2.87 15.97 -5.67
CA LYS A 91 -3.75 16.25 -6.79
C LYS A 91 -3.36 15.44 -8.03
N ALA A 92 -2.07 15.30 -8.30
CA ALA A 92 -1.57 14.47 -9.40
C ALA A 92 -2.00 13.00 -9.22
N PHE A 93 -1.81 12.43 -8.03
CA PHE A 93 -2.26 11.07 -7.71
C PHE A 93 -3.78 10.91 -7.90
N ALA A 94 -4.57 11.80 -7.31
CA ALA A 94 -6.03 11.77 -7.44
C ALA A 94 -6.51 11.98 -8.89
N THR A 95 -5.79 12.78 -9.67
CA THR A 95 -6.03 12.96 -11.11
C THR A 95 -5.74 11.67 -11.87
N ALA A 96 -4.63 11.00 -11.58
CA ALA A 96 -4.29 9.73 -12.19
C ALA A 96 -5.31 8.63 -11.87
N GLU A 97 -5.81 8.59 -10.63
CA GLU A 97 -6.92 7.70 -10.26
C GLU A 97 -8.20 8.02 -11.05
N LEU A 98 -8.60 9.29 -11.12
CA LEU A 98 -9.80 9.71 -11.84
C LEU A 98 -9.74 9.38 -13.34
N LEU A 99 -8.54 9.50 -13.93
CA LEU A 99 -8.28 9.18 -15.34
C LEU A 99 -8.00 7.69 -15.58
N ASN A 100 -8.00 6.86 -14.53
CA ASN A 100 -7.67 5.42 -14.58
C ASN A 100 -6.26 5.12 -15.12
N VAL A 101 -5.29 5.98 -14.80
CA VAL A 101 -3.88 5.86 -15.22
C VAL A 101 -2.91 5.88 -14.05
N GLU A 102 -3.38 5.64 -12.82
CA GLU A 102 -2.58 5.67 -11.59
C GLU A 102 -1.32 4.82 -11.68
N HIS A 103 -1.42 3.54 -12.05
CA HIS A 103 -0.25 2.65 -12.09
C HIS A 103 0.85 3.16 -13.05
N GLN A 104 0.46 3.61 -14.25
CA GLN A 104 1.39 4.19 -15.23
C GLN A 104 2.02 5.48 -14.69
N MET A 105 1.19 6.37 -14.14
CA MET A 105 1.64 7.68 -13.70
C MET A 105 2.45 7.63 -12.41
N SER A 106 2.13 6.74 -11.48
CA SER A 106 2.90 6.49 -10.27
C SER A 106 4.32 6.09 -10.63
N SER A 107 4.49 5.12 -11.54
CA SER A 107 5.81 4.73 -12.04
C SER A 107 6.54 5.89 -12.72
N ALA A 108 5.87 6.63 -13.61
CA ALA A 108 6.50 7.74 -14.33
C ALA A 108 6.96 8.87 -13.38
N ILE A 109 6.14 9.23 -12.40
CA ILE A 109 6.44 10.29 -11.44
C ILE A 109 7.57 9.86 -10.49
N PHE A 110 7.54 8.62 -9.99
CA PHE A 110 8.61 8.08 -9.16
C PHE A 110 9.96 8.06 -9.92
N THR A 111 9.99 7.59 -11.16
CA THR A 111 11.19 7.63 -12.01
C THR A 111 11.66 9.07 -12.25
N ALA A 112 10.75 9.99 -12.57
CA ALA A 112 11.09 11.40 -12.77
C ALA A 112 11.79 12.00 -11.54
N ILE A 113 11.28 11.74 -10.33
CA ILE A 113 11.83 12.30 -9.09
C ILE A 113 13.09 11.57 -8.64
N HIS A 114 13.06 10.24 -8.54
CA HIS A 114 14.10 9.48 -7.85
C HIS A 114 15.23 9.01 -8.75
N GLU A 115 14.97 8.75 -10.02
CA GLU A 115 15.97 8.25 -10.97
C GLU A 115 16.52 9.41 -11.80
N GLN A 116 15.64 10.18 -12.42
CA GLN A 116 16.01 11.31 -13.29
C GLN A 116 16.34 12.59 -12.53
N LYS A 117 16.06 12.63 -11.21
CA LYS A 117 16.31 13.80 -10.35
C LYS A 117 15.65 15.09 -10.87
N ARG A 118 14.54 14.98 -11.60
CA ARG A 118 13.77 16.14 -12.07
C ARG A 118 13.30 16.94 -10.86
N ARG A 119 13.51 18.25 -10.90
CA ARG A 119 13.01 19.18 -9.89
C ARG A 119 11.68 19.73 -10.37
N PHE A 120 10.64 19.55 -9.56
CA PHE A 120 9.32 20.10 -9.84
C PHE A 120 9.18 21.39 -9.07
N SER A 121 8.85 22.45 -9.79
CA SER A 121 8.63 23.81 -9.32
C SER A 121 7.14 24.17 -9.26
N GLY A 122 6.30 23.42 -9.96
CA GLY A 122 4.86 23.62 -9.94
C GLY A 122 4.09 22.56 -10.71
N ARG A 123 2.79 22.82 -10.89
CA ARG A 123 1.86 21.92 -11.58
C ARG A 123 2.24 21.66 -13.03
N ASP A 124 2.81 22.64 -13.73
CA ASP A 124 3.15 22.48 -15.15
C ASP A 124 4.22 21.41 -15.38
N ASP A 125 5.15 21.25 -14.43
CA ASP A 125 6.14 20.17 -14.45
C ASP A 125 5.46 18.80 -14.28
N ILE A 126 4.45 18.72 -13.38
CA ILE A 126 3.63 17.50 -13.21
C ILE A 126 2.87 17.20 -14.49
N ARG A 127 2.18 18.20 -15.06
CA ARG A 127 1.44 18.08 -16.31
C ARG A 127 2.33 17.57 -17.43
N THR A 128 3.58 18.04 -17.50
CA THR A 128 4.56 17.59 -18.49
C THR A 128 4.82 16.10 -18.38
N VAL A 129 4.92 15.53 -17.17
CA VAL A 129 5.06 14.07 -16.99
C VAL A 129 3.84 13.31 -17.51
N PHE A 130 2.63 13.84 -17.29
CA PHE A 130 1.41 13.24 -17.86
C PHE A 130 1.43 13.25 -19.40
N THR A 131 1.83 14.37 -20.00
CA THR A 131 1.90 14.47 -21.46
C THR A 131 3.04 13.66 -22.07
N ASP A 132 4.20 13.59 -21.42
CA ASP A 132 5.33 12.72 -21.80
C ASP A 132 4.90 11.24 -21.80
N ALA A 133 3.98 10.87 -20.90
CA ALA A 133 3.39 9.54 -20.81
C ALA A 133 2.19 9.32 -21.77
N GLY A 134 1.89 10.28 -22.65
CA GLY A 134 0.82 10.18 -23.65
C GLY A 134 -0.58 10.51 -23.13
N ILE A 135 -0.72 11.05 -21.91
CA ILE A 135 -2.00 11.52 -21.39
C ILE A 135 -2.29 12.91 -21.97
N ASP A 136 -3.50 13.09 -22.51
CA ASP A 136 -3.93 14.38 -23.03
C ASP A 136 -3.88 15.46 -21.92
N GLY A 137 -3.06 16.48 -22.14
CA GLY A 137 -2.93 17.60 -21.22
C GLY A 137 -4.27 18.29 -20.92
N LYS A 138 -5.20 18.34 -21.87
CA LYS A 138 -6.54 18.89 -21.64
C LYS A 138 -7.34 18.06 -20.63
N LYS A 139 -7.18 16.73 -20.63
CA LYS A 139 -7.81 15.85 -19.63
C LYS A 139 -7.22 16.07 -18.24
N PHE A 140 -5.90 16.25 -18.16
CA PHE A 140 -5.25 16.63 -16.90
C PHE A 140 -5.78 17.97 -16.40
N ASP A 141 -5.79 18.99 -17.25
CA ASP A 141 -6.20 20.36 -16.90
C ASP A 141 -7.65 20.40 -16.40
N ALA A 142 -8.55 19.63 -17.04
CA ALA A 142 -9.95 19.51 -16.63
C ALA A 142 -10.13 18.75 -15.32
N ALA A 143 -9.29 17.74 -15.06
CA ALA A 143 -9.41 16.85 -13.90
C ALA A 143 -8.79 17.45 -12.63
N VAL A 144 -7.63 18.09 -12.72
CA VAL A 144 -6.74 18.38 -11.57
C VAL A 144 -7.33 19.31 -10.52
N ASN A 145 -8.28 20.19 -10.89
CA ASN A 145 -9.02 21.03 -9.96
C ASN A 145 -10.52 20.69 -9.91
N SER A 146 -10.92 19.54 -10.45
CA SER A 146 -12.30 19.09 -10.40
C SER A 146 -12.77 18.86 -8.97
N PHE A 147 -14.08 18.95 -8.75
CA PHE A 147 -14.69 18.62 -7.46
C PHE A 147 -14.31 17.21 -6.98
N ALA A 148 -14.23 16.24 -7.89
CA ALA A 148 -13.84 14.87 -7.59
C ALA A 148 -12.39 14.78 -7.06
N VAL A 149 -11.44 15.44 -7.71
CA VAL A 149 -10.03 15.46 -7.28
C VAL A 149 -9.89 16.18 -5.94
N ASN A 150 -10.48 17.36 -5.78
CA ASN A 150 -10.42 18.10 -4.51
C ASN A 150 -11.06 17.33 -3.36
N GLY A 151 -12.18 16.63 -3.61
CA GLY A 151 -12.82 15.75 -2.63
C GLY A 151 -11.93 14.56 -2.24
N LYS A 152 -11.22 13.96 -3.20
CA LYS A 152 -10.26 12.88 -2.92
C LYS A 152 -9.08 13.39 -2.09
N VAL A 153 -8.52 14.56 -2.40
CA VAL A 153 -7.43 15.19 -1.61
C VAL A 153 -7.88 15.44 -0.17
N ALA A 154 -9.03 16.09 0.04
CA ALA A 154 -9.57 16.33 1.37
C ALA A 154 -9.78 15.03 2.17
N ARG A 155 -10.20 13.94 1.49
CA ARG A 155 -10.31 12.61 2.11
C ARG A 155 -8.94 12.05 2.50
N MET A 156 -7.93 12.20 1.64
CA MET A 156 -6.56 11.74 1.95
C MET A 156 -5.97 12.46 3.17
N ASP A 157 -6.21 13.76 3.29
CA ASP A 157 -5.75 14.56 4.43
C ASP A 157 -6.48 14.16 5.72
N LYS A 158 -7.81 14.02 5.64
CA LYS A 158 -8.62 13.53 6.76
C LYS A 158 -8.17 12.15 7.24
N ASN A 159 -7.87 11.24 6.32
CA ASN A 159 -7.39 9.90 6.64
C ASN A 159 -6.02 9.95 7.34
N THR A 160 -5.07 10.72 6.77
CA THR A 160 -3.73 10.92 7.35
C THR A 160 -3.81 11.46 8.77
N ALA A 161 -4.63 12.49 9.00
CA ALA A 161 -4.83 13.09 10.31
C ALA A 161 -5.52 12.14 11.29
N LYS A 162 -6.64 11.51 10.89
CA LYS A 162 -7.42 10.57 11.73
C LYS A 162 -6.58 9.38 12.20
N LYS A 163 -5.60 8.97 11.40
CA LYS A 163 -4.70 7.85 11.69
C LYS A 163 -3.35 8.27 12.26
N ASN A 164 -3.17 9.57 12.54
CA ASN A 164 -1.92 10.13 13.08
C ASN A 164 -0.69 9.67 12.30
N ILE A 165 -0.78 9.65 10.97
CA ILE A 165 0.31 9.19 10.10
C ILE A 165 1.38 10.27 10.05
N ARG A 166 2.55 9.94 10.62
CA ARG A 166 3.71 10.83 10.74
C ARG A 166 4.90 10.42 9.88
N GLY A 167 4.82 9.26 9.23
CA GLY A 167 5.89 8.68 8.42
C GLY A 167 5.33 7.76 7.36
N VAL A 168 6.11 7.57 6.29
CA VAL A 168 5.75 6.75 5.14
C VAL A 168 6.99 5.96 4.64
N PRO A 169 6.83 4.79 3.99
CA PRO A 169 5.56 4.11 3.72
C PRO A 169 4.94 3.57 5.02
N ALA A 170 3.61 3.63 5.10
CA ALA A 170 2.85 3.04 6.21
C ALA A 170 1.64 2.28 5.68
N LEU A 171 1.31 1.16 6.31
CA LEU A 171 0.17 0.33 5.95
C LEU A 171 -0.79 0.22 7.12
N ILE A 172 -2.08 0.46 6.84
CA ILE A 172 -3.15 0.31 7.82
C ILE A 172 -4.16 -0.70 7.29
N VAL A 173 -4.33 -1.80 8.01
CA VAL A 173 -5.31 -2.85 7.70
C VAL A 173 -6.60 -2.60 8.46
N ASN A 174 -7.72 -2.70 7.76
CA ASN A 174 -9.08 -2.45 8.23
C ASN A 174 -9.24 -1.12 9.00
N GLY A 175 -8.43 -0.11 8.67
CA GLY A 175 -8.40 1.16 9.38
C GLY A 175 -8.04 1.04 10.88
N LYS A 176 -7.60 -0.11 11.38
CA LYS A 176 -7.43 -0.39 12.80
C LYS A 176 -6.03 -0.83 13.16
N TYR A 177 -5.38 -1.61 12.29
CA TYR A 177 -4.08 -2.21 12.57
C TYR A 177 -3.01 -1.56 11.72
N GLN A 178 -2.07 -0.85 12.34
CA GLN A 178 -0.91 -0.30 11.66
C GLN A 178 0.21 -1.33 11.65
N ILE A 179 0.76 -1.67 10.47
CA ILE A 179 1.85 -2.65 10.37
C ILE A 179 3.17 -2.02 10.79
N ASN A 180 3.93 -2.75 11.62
CA ASN A 180 5.28 -2.39 12.01
C ASN A 180 6.26 -2.95 10.99
N MET A 181 6.54 -2.18 9.93
CA MET A 181 7.35 -2.64 8.78
C MET A 181 8.72 -3.23 9.17
N GLY A 182 9.34 -2.72 10.24
CA GLY A 182 10.63 -3.21 10.75
C GLY A 182 10.57 -4.59 11.42
N SER A 183 9.39 -5.11 11.74
CA SER A 183 9.22 -6.42 12.38
C SER A 183 9.39 -7.58 11.39
N ILE A 184 9.28 -7.31 10.08
CA ILE A 184 9.35 -8.34 9.05
C ILE A 184 10.82 -8.59 8.72
N GLN A 185 11.43 -9.53 9.44
CA GLN A 185 12.81 -9.97 9.21
C GLN A 185 12.88 -10.90 7.99
N ALA A 186 12.73 -10.33 6.80
CA ALA A 186 12.87 -11.01 5.52
C ALA A 186 13.34 -10.04 4.44
N ARG A 187 13.77 -10.58 3.29
CA ARG A 187 14.27 -9.79 2.15
C ARG A 187 13.72 -10.35 0.85
N GLY A 188 13.72 -9.52 -0.19
CA GLY A 188 13.27 -9.92 -1.52
C GLY A 188 11.84 -10.46 -1.51
N GLU A 189 11.60 -11.54 -2.25
CA GLU A 189 10.27 -12.14 -2.34
C GLU A 189 9.72 -12.61 -0.99
N GLU A 190 10.56 -13.14 -0.10
CA GLU A 190 10.13 -13.60 1.23
C GLU A 190 9.51 -12.45 2.04
N PHE A 191 10.03 -11.23 1.89
CA PHE A 191 9.45 -10.05 2.52
C PHE A 191 8.02 -9.81 2.02
N ASN A 192 7.80 -9.86 0.71
CA ASN A 192 6.49 -9.63 0.11
C ASN A 192 5.47 -10.70 0.55
N VAL A 193 5.91 -11.96 0.64
CA VAL A 193 5.09 -13.07 1.13
C VAL A 193 4.68 -12.84 2.58
N LYS A 194 5.63 -12.59 3.49
CA LYS A 194 5.33 -12.36 4.92
C LYS A 194 4.47 -11.12 5.14
N LEU A 195 4.69 -10.06 4.35
CA LEU A 195 3.85 -8.88 4.40
C LEU A 195 2.41 -9.18 3.95
N THR A 196 2.25 -9.97 2.88
CA THR A 196 0.93 -10.40 2.41
C THR A 196 0.22 -11.26 3.45
N GLU A 197 0.93 -12.18 4.10
CA GLU A 197 0.39 -13.01 5.18
C GLU A 197 -0.07 -12.17 6.37
N LEU A 198 0.72 -11.18 6.79
CA LEU A 198 0.36 -10.26 7.85
C LEU A 198 -0.89 -9.44 7.50
N ILE A 199 -0.97 -8.93 6.26
CA ILE A 199 -2.17 -8.22 5.78
C ILE A 199 -3.40 -9.13 5.83
N LYS A 200 -3.30 -10.36 5.34
CA LYS A 200 -4.41 -11.33 5.35
C LYS A 200 -4.84 -11.68 6.77
N TYR A 201 -3.87 -11.90 7.67
CA TYR A 201 -4.12 -12.17 9.08
C TYR A 201 -4.91 -11.01 9.73
N LEU A 202 -4.45 -9.77 9.56
CA LEU A 202 -5.09 -8.60 10.14
C LEU A 202 -6.45 -8.30 9.51
N ALA A 203 -6.60 -8.57 8.22
CA ALA A 203 -7.85 -8.36 7.50
C ALA A 203 -8.95 -9.34 7.95
N ALA A 204 -8.57 -10.58 8.30
CA ALA A 204 -9.47 -11.60 8.82
C ALA A 204 -9.70 -11.50 10.34
N LYS A 205 -8.90 -10.69 11.05
CA LYS A 205 -9.02 -10.53 12.49
C LYS A 205 -10.33 -9.83 12.85
N THR A 206 -11.26 -10.60 13.39
CA THR A 206 -12.45 -10.11 14.11
C THR A 206 -12.06 -9.79 15.55
N ASP A 207 -12.76 -8.82 16.15
CA ASP A 207 -12.58 -8.46 17.55
C ASP A 207 -13.26 -9.47 18.47
#